data_AF-L0J8G9-F1
#
_entry.id   AF-L0J8G9-F1
#
_cell.length_a   1.000
_cell.length_b   1.000
_cell.length_c   1.000
_cell.angle_alpha   90.00
_cell.angle_beta   90.00
_cell.angle_gamma   90.00
#
_symmetry.space_group_name_H-M   'P 1'
#
loop_
_entity.id
_entity.type
_entity.pdbx_description
1 polymer ?
#
loop_
_entity_poly.entity_id
_entity_poly.type
_entity_poly.pdbx_seq_one_letter_code
_entity_poly.pdbx_strand_id
1 'polypeptide(L)'
;MYPELEDIRASIAALEAVDAQQDSAFSEAVGIYSDDPVSPSVMALVWRGRLADLKIADEVCQLPPPTAAQLINAVLINAFNAWHMDYTRRALPPTVTAGPAF
;
A
#
# COMPACT_ATOMS: atom_id res chain seq x y z
N MET A 1 -20.76 36.13 -16.92
CA MET A 1 -20.35 34.79 -16.46
C MET A 1 -19.01 34.53 -17.11
N TYR A 2 -17.94 34.37 -16.32
CA TYR A 2 -16.58 34.25 -16.84
C TYR A 2 -16.24 32.76 -16.95
N PRO A 3 -16.31 32.14 -18.14
CA PRO A 3 -16.10 30.70 -18.31
C PRO A 3 -14.72 30.24 -17.79
N GLU A 4 -13.70 31.09 -17.93
CA GLU A 4 -12.35 30.85 -17.38
C GLU A 4 -12.35 30.64 -15.86
N LEU A 5 -13.21 31.35 -15.11
CA LEU A 5 -13.32 31.16 -13.66
C LEU A 5 -14.02 29.84 -13.30
N GLU A 6 -14.91 29.34 -14.15
CA GLU A 6 -15.56 28.05 -13.98
C GLU A 6 -14.59 26.90 -14.26
N ASP A 7 -13.78 27.03 -15.31
CA ASP A 7 -12.74 26.05 -15.64
C ASP A 7 -11.67 25.94 -14.55
N ILE A 8 -11.26 27.07 -13.98
CA ILE A 8 -10.31 27.10 -12.84
C ILE A 8 -10.94 26.41 -11.62
N ARG A 9 -12.20 26.69 -11.31
CA ARG A 9 -12.90 26.04 -10.17
C ARG A 9 -13.06 24.53 -10.38
N ALA A 10 -13.42 24.11 -11.58
CA ALA A 10 -13.52 22.69 -11.93
C ALA A 10 -12.15 21.99 -11.78
N SER A 11 -11.08 22.67 -12.20
CA SER A 11 -9.72 22.15 -12.06
C SER A 11 -9.28 22.03 -10.59
N ILE A 12 -9.59 23.02 -9.76
CA ILE A 12 -9.32 22.96 -8.30
C ILE A 12 -10.07 21.80 -7.65
N ALA A 13 -11.37 21.66 -7.94
CA ALA A 13 -12.18 20.56 -7.40
C ALA A 13 -11.64 19.19 -7.84
N ALA A 14 -11.14 19.06 -9.07
CA ALA A 14 -10.52 17.83 -9.54
C ALA A 14 -9.21 17.52 -8.78
N LEU A 15 -8.39 18.52 -8.48
CA LEU A 15 -7.17 18.34 -7.67
C LEU A 15 -7.50 17.92 -6.24
N GLU A 16 -8.48 18.56 -5.60
CA GLU A 16 -8.93 18.19 -4.25
C GLU A 16 -9.46 16.75 -4.20
N ALA A 17 -10.18 16.32 -5.24
CA ALA A 17 -10.65 14.95 -5.34
C ALA A 17 -9.51 13.93 -5.49
N VAL A 18 -8.45 14.27 -6.24
CA VAL A 18 -7.25 13.43 -6.36
C VAL A 18 -6.52 13.33 -5.02
N ASP A 19 -6.37 14.44 -4.31
CA ASP A 19 -5.70 14.47 -3.00
C ASP A 19 -6.45 13.62 -1.97
N ALA A 20 -7.76 13.81 -1.86
CA ALA A 20 -8.62 13.01 -1.00
C ALA A 20 -8.57 11.50 -1.33
N GLN A 21 -8.46 11.15 -2.63
CA GLN A 21 -8.31 9.77 -3.06
C GLN A 21 -6.96 9.19 -2.63
N GLN A 22 -5.86 9.95 -2.74
CA GLN A 22 -4.54 9.51 -2.31
C GLN A 22 -4.48 9.31 -0.80
N ASP A 23 -5.04 10.24 -0.03
CA ASP A 23 -5.12 10.13 1.43
C ASP A 23 -5.92 8.90 1.86
N SER A 24 -7.07 8.67 1.22
CA SER A 24 -7.88 7.48 1.47
C SER A 24 -7.10 6.20 1.14
N ALA A 25 -6.53 6.12 -0.07
CA ALA A 25 -5.73 4.99 -0.51
C ALA A 25 -4.58 4.67 0.44
N PHE A 26 -3.85 5.70 0.89
CA PHE A 26 -2.74 5.54 1.84
C PHE A 26 -3.23 5.05 3.21
N SER A 27 -4.35 5.61 3.70
CA SER A 27 -4.90 5.29 5.02
C SER A 27 -5.49 3.88 5.11
N GLU A 28 -5.99 3.35 4.00
CA GLU A 28 -6.66 2.06 3.90
C GLU A 28 -5.75 0.92 3.39
N ALA A 29 -4.65 1.25 2.71
CA ALA A 29 -3.75 0.24 2.18
C ALA A 29 -3.13 -0.62 3.29
N VAL A 30 -3.10 -1.93 3.05
CA VAL A 30 -2.57 -2.93 3.98
C VAL A 30 -1.62 -3.87 3.23
N GLY A 31 -0.49 -4.17 3.83
CA GLY A 31 0.43 -5.22 3.38
C GLY A 31 0.61 -6.27 4.47
N ILE A 32 0.28 -7.52 4.18
CA ILE A 32 0.52 -8.65 5.07
C ILE A 32 1.37 -9.65 4.32
N TYR A 33 2.42 -10.15 4.97
CA TYR A 33 3.24 -11.20 4.41
C TYR A 33 3.74 -12.13 5.51
N SER A 34 3.80 -13.43 5.20
CA SER A 34 4.46 -14.44 6.00
C SER A 34 5.44 -15.25 5.15
N ASP A 35 6.48 -15.78 5.79
CA ASP A 35 7.45 -16.66 5.14
C ASP A 35 6.83 -17.99 4.68
N ASP A 36 5.92 -18.54 5.48
CA ASP A 36 5.13 -19.72 5.16
C ASP A 36 3.62 -19.43 5.31
N PRO A 37 2.77 -19.85 4.35
CA PRO A 37 1.33 -19.57 4.38
C PRO A 37 0.52 -20.51 5.29
N VAL A 38 1.09 -21.65 5.71
CA VAL A 38 0.44 -22.69 6.52
C VAL A 38 0.91 -22.63 7.98
N SER A 39 2.22 -22.47 8.18
CA SER A 39 2.86 -22.43 9.50
C SER A 39 3.90 -21.30 9.55
N PRO A 40 3.46 -20.03 9.64
CA PRO A 40 4.34 -18.88 9.56
C PRO A 40 5.31 -18.84 10.74
N SER A 41 6.62 -18.77 10.46
CA SER A 41 7.65 -18.54 11.47
C SER A 41 7.93 -17.04 11.64
N VAL A 42 7.72 -16.24 10.59
CA VAL A 42 7.77 -14.78 10.64
C VAL A 42 6.61 -14.19 9.85
N MET A 43 5.89 -13.24 10.43
CA MET A 43 4.80 -12.54 9.78
C MET A 43 4.86 -11.05 10.06
N ALA A 44 4.66 -10.22 9.04
CA ALA A 44 4.64 -8.76 9.16
C ALA A 44 3.33 -8.16 8.64
N LEU A 45 2.89 -7.10 9.31
CA LEU A 45 1.78 -6.24 8.92
C LEU A 45 2.32 -4.81 8.70
N VAL A 46 2.10 -4.28 7.51
CA VAL A 46 2.37 -2.89 7.15
C VAL A 46 1.05 -2.15 6.95
N TRP A 47 0.92 -1.02 7.63
CA TRP A 47 -0.24 -0.14 7.53
C TRP A 47 0.23 1.31 7.52
N ARG A 48 -0.36 2.15 6.66
CA ARG A 48 0.03 3.57 6.49
C ARG A 48 1.53 3.76 6.26
N GLY A 49 2.13 2.91 5.42
CA GLY A 49 3.55 2.96 5.09
C GLY A 49 4.49 2.68 6.26
N ARG A 50 4.00 2.05 7.34
CA ARG A 50 4.79 1.72 8.53
C ARG A 50 4.56 0.28 8.95
N LEU A 51 5.58 -0.32 9.56
CA LEU A 51 5.44 -1.61 10.24
C LEU A 51 4.51 -1.43 11.45
N ALA A 52 3.36 -2.09 11.41
CA ALA A 52 2.35 -2.03 12.45
C ALA A 52 2.44 -3.22 13.41
N ASP A 53 2.73 -4.41 12.90
CA ASP A 53 2.94 -5.62 13.70
C ASP A 53 4.02 -6.51 13.07
N LEU A 54 4.77 -7.21 13.91
CA LEU A 54 5.80 -8.18 13.53
C LEU A 54 5.79 -9.33 14.53
N LYS A 55 5.51 -10.53 14.03
CA LYS A 55 5.53 -11.76 14.82
C LYS A 55 6.69 -12.63 14.36
N ILE A 56 7.42 -13.17 15.32
CA ILE A 56 8.59 -14.02 15.11
C ILE A 56 8.44 -15.21 16.05
N ALA A 57 8.50 -16.41 15.49
CA ALA A 57 8.49 -17.65 16.26
C ALA A 57 9.82 -17.87 16.96
N ASP A 58 9.80 -18.55 18.11
CA ASP A 58 10.98 -18.76 18.95
C ASP A 58 12.11 -19.50 18.21
N GLU A 59 11.77 -20.38 17.27
CA GLU A 59 12.75 -21.11 16.45
C GLU A 59 13.62 -20.18 15.60
N VAL A 60 13.08 -19.05 15.12
CA VAL A 60 13.82 -18.04 14.36
C VAL A 60 14.82 -17.31 15.26
N CYS A 61 14.46 -17.10 16.52
CA CYS A 61 15.34 -16.50 17.53
C CYS A 61 16.52 -17.40 17.92
N GLN A 62 16.46 -18.70 17.60
CA GLN A 62 17.55 -19.66 17.82
C GLN A 62 18.51 -19.76 16.63
N LEU A 63 18.17 -19.18 15.48
CA LEU A 63 19.03 -19.18 14.30
C LEU A 63 20.27 -18.29 14.51
N PRO A 64 21.35 -18.53 13.75
CA PRO A 64 22.46 -17.58 13.68
C PRO A 64 21.93 -16.18 13.30
N PRO A 65 22.43 -15.10 13.94
CA PRO A 65 21.99 -13.73 13.65
C PRO A 65 21.91 -13.36 12.16
N PRO A 66 22.87 -13.71 11.29
CA PRO A 66 22.76 -13.39 9.87
C PRO A 66 21.59 -14.10 9.18
N THR A 67 21.27 -15.33 9.59
CA THR A 67 20.17 -16.12 9.02
C THR A 67 18.81 -15.59 9.47
N ALA A 68 18.67 -15.28 10.78
CA ALA A 68 17.46 -14.66 11.31
C ALA A 68 17.19 -13.29 10.64
N ALA A 69 18.23 -12.46 10.50
CA ALA A 69 18.13 -11.17 9.84
C ALA A 69 17.69 -11.28 8.39
N GLN A 70 18.23 -12.25 7.63
CA GLN A 70 17.82 -12.49 6.24
C GLN A 70 16.33 -12.85 6.14
N LEU A 71 15.86 -13.77 6.98
CA LEU A 71 14.46 -14.19 6.98
C LEU A 71 13.51 -13.04 7.35
N ILE A 72 13.80 -12.33 8.43
CA ILE A 72 12.99 -11.19 8.88
C ILE A 72 12.97 -10.09 7.82
N ASN A 73 14.12 -9.76 7.22
CA ASN A 73 14.20 -8.74 6.18
C ASN A 73 13.39 -9.13 4.94
N ALA A 74 13.44 -10.40 4.52
CA ALA A 74 12.65 -10.88 3.38
C ALA A 74 11.14 -10.69 3.63
N VAL A 75 10.67 -11.05 4.83
CA VAL A 75 9.25 -10.87 5.19
C VAL A 75 8.86 -9.39 5.25
N LEU A 76 9.70 -8.54 5.84
CA LEU A 76 9.43 -7.10 5.92
C LEU A 76 9.35 -6.46 4.52
N ILE A 77 10.33 -6.73 3.65
CA ILE A 77 10.35 -6.21 2.28
C ILE A 77 9.08 -6.62 1.53
N ASN A 78 8.69 -7.89 1.63
CA ASN A 78 7.50 -8.38 0.95
C ASN A 78 6.20 -7.80 1.52
N ALA A 79 6.11 -7.56 2.83
CA ALA A 79 4.97 -6.86 3.42
C ALA A 79 4.87 -5.40 2.94
N PHE A 80 6.00 -4.69 2.82
CA PHE A 80 6.01 -3.35 2.22
C PHE A 80 5.65 -3.35 0.73
N ASN A 81 6.12 -4.35 -0.03
CA ASN A 81 5.73 -4.51 -1.43
C ASN A 81 4.22 -4.78 -1.57
N ALA A 82 3.66 -5.66 -0.73
CA ALA A 82 2.23 -5.93 -0.71
C ALA A 82 1.42 -4.66 -0.38
N TRP A 83 1.85 -3.89 0.63
CA TRP A 83 1.24 -2.60 0.97
C TRP A 83 1.30 -1.62 -0.20
N HIS A 84 2.45 -1.49 -0.86
CA HIS A 84 2.63 -0.57 -1.99
C HIS A 84 1.77 -0.96 -3.20
N MET A 85 1.62 -2.25 -3.47
CA MET A 85 0.71 -2.76 -4.50
C MET A 85 -0.74 -2.44 -4.17
N ASP A 86 -1.16 -2.64 -2.92
CA ASP A 86 -2.53 -2.31 -2.49
C ASP A 86 -2.79 -0.81 -2.54
N TYR A 87 -1.84 0.01 -2.08
CA TYR A 87 -1.88 1.46 -2.20
C TYR A 87 -2.02 1.92 -3.65
N THR A 88 -1.15 1.45 -4.54
CA THR A 88 -1.19 1.84 -5.96
C THR A 88 -2.50 1.46 -6.61
N ARG A 89 -3.02 0.25 -6.31
CA ARG A 89 -4.32 -0.22 -6.79
C ARG A 89 -5.47 0.68 -6.35
N ARG A 90 -5.41 1.26 -5.14
CA ARG A 90 -6.43 2.16 -4.60
C ARG A 90 -6.25 3.61 -5.05
N ALA A 91 -5.02 4.05 -5.25
CA ALA A 91 -4.69 5.42 -5.62
C ALA A 91 -4.98 5.72 -7.10
N LEU A 92 -5.07 4.69 -7.95
CA LEU A 92 -5.45 4.86 -9.35
C LEU A 92 -6.92 5.31 -9.43
N PRO A 93 -7.22 6.41 -10.15
CA PRO A 93 -8.61 6.76 -10.44
C PRO A 93 -9.24 5.62 -11.28
N PRO A 94 -10.56 5.38 -11.15
CA PRO A 94 -11.23 4.41 -12.01
C PRO A 94 -10.95 4.78 -13.47
N THR A 95 -10.45 3.83 -14.25
CA THR A 95 -10.21 4.00 -15.68
C THR A 95 -11.53 4.46 -16.29
N VAL A 96 -11.63 5.74 -16.66
CA VAL A 96 -12.73 6.24 -17.46
C VAL A 96 -12.57 5.52 -18.80
N THR A 97 -13.38 4.48 -19.03
CA THR A 97 -13.56 3.90 -20.35
C THR A 97 -14.06 5.04 -21.23
N ALA A 98 -13.16 5.62 -22.01
CA ALA A 98 -13.52 6.55 -23.07
C ALA A 98 -14.56 5.81 -23.94
N GLY A 99 -15.82 6.26 -23.87
CA GLY A 99 -16.88 5.76 -24.71
C GLY A 99 -16.51 5.92 -26.19
N PRO A 100 -17.11 5.13 -27.09
CA PRO A 100 -16.72 5.13 -28.49
C PRO A 100 -16.93 6.53 -29.07
N ALA A 101 -15.91 7.04 -29.75
CA ALA A 101 -16.04 8.23 -30.57
C ALA A 101 -17.04 7.91 -31.70
N PHE A 102 -18.16 8.64 -31.72
CA PHE A 102 -19.12 8.65 -32.82
C PHE A 102 -18.56 9.42 -34.02
#